data_AF-A0A3E0NEQ4-F1
#
_entry.id   AF-A0A3E0NEQ4-F1
#
_cell.length_a   1.000
_cell.length_b   1.000
_cell.length_c   1.000
_cell.angle_alpha   90.00
_cell.angle_beta   90.00
_cell.angle_gamma   90.00
#
_symmetry.space_group_name_H-M   'P 1'
#
loop_
_entity.id
_entity.type
_entity.pdbx_description
1 polymer ?
#
loop_
_entity_poly.entity_id
_entity_poly.type
_entity_poly.pdbx_seq_one_letter_code
_entity_poly.pdbx_strand_id
1 'polypeptide(L)'
;MDWFKTRMVSTFSVIALAMSSGVAAACPFCPTMVSQTLTQQIDTSDVAVLAELIDVPPKLDDSAEAPLFDEAIEASKAVFRVVKVYRGEEALGETREFKALYLSDRQPGEKFLILGRKMPEIEWGPPIWLGLAAQEYLEKLMALPSGEDQAHERLDFFEDYLQHEDTLLRADAFDEFARADYDTLKKIKDRIDRPRLLRWIADPEVTRLHRRLYFTMLGVCGTPEDAKLLEGMLREGTELHWQALDALVACYLTLMGEAGMPLIEELFLKKPDLEYVKLFAVTMALRFHGEEGGVIPRPRVVEAMRHVLERSDLADLVITDLARWEDWESTRRLVRLFYEADEDAFFIRMAVVRFMRVCPLPEAKTHMEAFAAYDPDVVKKATMTWPGLVPSKAVAENESAGAGEKASGADAATRDGDGTSPDDAAGQVSVPPDADSDRPLGESIAAAGGSVADAGDGLSRLIILATAAGCTVLLMLSFWVILRVRSEPAH
;
A
#
# COMPACT_ATOMS: atom_id res chain seq x y z
N MET A 1 61.17 30.99 9.53
CA MET A 1 60.38 31.88 8.67
C MET A 1 60.14 31.17 7.36
N ASP A 2 58.93 30.64 7.26
CA ASP A 2 58.11 30.43 6.07
C ASP A 2 58.64 29.58 4.92
N TRP A 3 58.56 28.29 5.20
CA TRP A 3 58.31 27.20 4.27
C TRP A 3 56.82 27.23 3.89
N PHE A 4 56.38 27.82 2.77
CA PHE A 4 55.05 27.51 2.21
C PHE A 4 54.82 28.07 0.79
N LYS A 5 54.21 27.21 -0.05
CA LYS A 5 53.41 27.47 -1.27
C LYS A 5 54.05 27.16 -2.63
N THR A 6 54.27 25.87 -2.86
CA THR A 6 54.01 25.27 -4.18
C THR A 6 53.35 23.92 -3.96
N ARG A 7 52.04 23.78 -4.23
CA ARG A 7 51.44 22.51 -4.68
C ARG A 7 49.95 22.62 -5.00
N MET A 8 49.64 22.05 -6.17
CA MET A 8 48.45 21.28 -6.54
C MET A 8 47.09 21.96 -6.45
N VAL A 9 46.64 22.37 -7.62
CA VAL A 9 45.24 22.28 -8.04
C VAL A 9 44.82 20.80 -7.97
N SER A 10 44.11 20.43 -6.91
CA SER A 10 43.32 19.19 -6.87
C SER A 10 41.86 19.55 -7.10
N THR A 11 41.42 19.39 -8.34
CA THR A 11 40.02 19.46 -8.74
C THR A 11 39.35 18.18 -8.24
N PHE A 12 38.72 18.23 -7.08
CA PHE A 12 37.82 17.17 -6.61
C PHE A 12 36.47 17.35 -7.33
N SER A 13 36.29 16.66 -8.45
CA SER A 13 34.97 16.46 -9.05
C SER A 13 34.20 15.45 -8.19
N VAL A 14 33.36 15.96 -7.29
CA VAL A 14 32.33 15.17 -6.60
C VAL A 14 31.22 14.92 -7.61
N ILE A 15 31.22 13.73 -8.22
CA ILE A 15 30.06 13.23 -8.97
C ILE A 15 29.01 12.87 -7.91
N ALA A 16 28.06 13.77 -7.71
CA ALA A 16 26.85 13.49 -6.95
C ALA A 16 26.02 12.48 -7.74
N LEU A 17 26.11 11.21 -7.34
CA LEU A 17 25.18 10.17 -7.80
C LEU A 17 23.82 10.48 -7.16
N ALA A 18 22.99 11.24 -7.86
CA ALA A 18 21.60 11.42 -7.53
C ALA A 18 20.89 10.08 -7.70
N MET A 19 20.77 9.32 -6.61
CA MET A 19 19.78 8.26 -6.53
C MET A 19 18.41 8.92 -6.42
N SER A 20 17.82 9.18 -7.58
CA SER A 20 16.39 9.40 -7.70
C SER A 20 15.70 8.11 -7.27
N SER A 21 15.33 8.02 -5.99
CA SER A 21 14.26 7.12 -5.58
C SER A 21 12.98 7.64 -6.23
N GLY A 22 12.75 7.25 -7.48
CA GLY A 22 11.41 7.30 -8.04
C GLY A 22 10.53 6.49 -7.11
N VAL A 23 9.62 7.14 -6.41
CA VAL A 23 8.45 6.48 -5.86
C VAL A 23 7.77 5.88 -7.08
N ALA A 24 8.00 4.60 -7.35
CA ALA A 24 7.26 3.91 -8.39
C ALA A 24 5.79 4.11 -8.04
N ALA A 25 5.07 4.81 -8.92
CA ALA A 25 3.66 5.10 -8.79
C ALA A 25 2.89 3.78 -8.93
N ALA A 26 2.93 2.95 -7.90
CA ALA A 26 2.13 1.74 -7.82
C ALA A 26 0.67 2.14 -7.61
N CYS A 27 -0.26 1.25 -7.97
CA CYS A 27 -1.68 1.48 -7.77
C CYS A 27 -1.96 1.81 -6.29
N PRO A 28 -2.63 2.94 -5.98
CA PRO A 28 -2.91 3.37 -4.60
C PRO A 28 -3.87 2.40 -3.88
N PHE A 29 -4.51 1.51 -4.64
CA PHE A 29 -5.38 0.45 -4.15
C PHE A 29 -4.70 -0.91 -4.05
N CYS A 30 -3.39 -1.02 -4.19
CA CYS A 30 -2.71 -2.30 -4.01
C CYS A 30 -2.05 -2.35 -2.63
N PRO A 31 -2.09 -3.49 -1.93
CA PRO A 31 -1.36 -3.62 -0.69
C PRO A 31 0.13 -3.33 -0.97
N THR A 32 0.83 -2.72 -0.02
CA THR A 32 2.28 -2.42 -0.09
C THR A 32 3.16 -3.67 -0.21
N MET A 33 2.54 -4.86 -0.22
CA MET A 33 3.13 -6.17 -0.45
C MET A 33 2.52 -6.78 -1.73
N VAL A 34 2.76 -6.14 -2.88
CA VAL A 34 2.61 -6.82 -4.17
C VAL A 34 3.84 -7.69 -4.37
N SER A 35 3.65 -8.95 -4.76
CA SER A 35 4.79 -9.83 -5.06
C SER A 35 5.55 -9.29 -6.28
N GLN A 36 6.79 -9.74 -6.45
CA GLN A 36 7.50 -9.46 -7.70
C GLN A 36 6.81 -10.22 -8.83
N THR A 37 6.52 -9.53 -9.93
CA THR A 37 6.03 -10.18 -11.15
C THR A 37 7.10 -11.10 -11.73
N LEU A 38 6.73 -12.05 -12.57
CA LEU A 38 7.66 -12.94 -13.27
C LEU A 38 8.67 -12.13 -14.09
N THR A 39 8.25 -11.05 -14.75
CA THR A 39 9.18 -10.13 -15.42
C THR A 39 10.19 -9.55 -14.43
N GLN A 40 9.74 -9.06 -13.26
CA GLN A 40 10.67 -8.52 -12.26
C GLN A 40 11.60 -9.56 -11.65
N GLN A 41 11.10 -10.76 -11.38
CA GLN A 41 11.89 -11.85 -10.83
C GLN A 41 12.99 -12.26 -11.80
N ILE A 42 12.66 -12.39 -13.09
CA ILE A 42 13.64 -12.64 -14.15
C ILE A 42 14.61 -11.46 -14.23
N ASP A 43 14.10 -10.22 -14.21
CA ASP A 43 14.93 -9.03 -14.41
C ASP A 43 15.87 -8.68 -13.26
N THR A 44 15.56 -9.14 -12.06
CA THR A 44 16.41 -8.97 -10.87
C THR A 44 17.33 -10.16 -10.63
N SER A 45 17.20 -11.23 -11.42
CA SER A 45 18.07 -12.40 -11.36
C SER A 45 19.29 -12.24 -12.27
N ASP A 46 20.40 -12.88 -11.90
CA ASP A 46 21.59 -12.94 -12.76
C ASP A 46 21.40 -13.96 -13.87
N VAL A 47 20.69 -15.05 -13.58
CA VAL A 47 20.38 -16.14 -14.52
C VAL A 47 18.92 -16.54 -14.37
N ALA A 48 18.22 -16.76 -15.48
CA ALA A 48 16.87 -17.32 -15.49
C ALA A 48 16.75 -18.34 -16.62
N VAL A 49 16.32 -19.56 -16.30
CA VAL A 49 16.26 -20.67 -17.24
C VAL A 49 14.94 -21.43 -17.16
N LEU A 50 14.50 -21.93 -18.32
CA LEU A 50 13.58 -23.07 -18.38
C LEU A 50 14.41 -24.33 -18.25
N ALA A 51 14.13 -25.15 -17.24
CA ALA A 51 14.85 -26.39 -17.00
C ALA A 51 13.90 -27.59 -16.89
N GLU A 52 14.33 -28.74 -17.39
CA GLU A 52 13.63 -30.02 -17.30
C GLU A 52 14.16 -30.81 -16.10
N LEU A 53 13.27 -31.36 -15.29
CA LEU A 53 13.61 -32.22 -14.17
C LEU A 53 14.11 -33.58 -14.70
N ILE A 54 15.33 -33.97 -14.37
CA ILE A 54 15.94 -35.22 -14.84
C ILE A 54 15.92 -36.30 -13.76
N ASP A 55 16.27 -35.92 -12.54
CA ASP A 55 16.37 -36.84 -11.42
C ASP A 55 15.88 -36.19 -10.12
N VAL A 56 15.12 -36.93 -9.33
CA VAL A 56 14.54 -36.46 -8.07
C VAL A 56 15.33 -37.01 -6.89
N PRO A 57 15.49 -36.24 -5.80
CA PRO A 57 16.18 -36.73 -4.63
C PRO A 57 15.47 -37.96 -4.03
N PRO A 58 16.22 -38.92 -3.45
CA PRO A 58 15.61 -40.03 -2.74
C PRO A 58 14.80 -39.51 -1.56
N LYS A 59 13.64 -40.12 -1.30
CA LYS A 59 12.84 -39.80 -0.11
C LYS A 59 13.67 -40.10 1.13
N LEU A 60 13.84 -39.11 1.99
CA LEU A 60 14.41 -39.29 3.33
C LEU A 60 13.49 -40.24 4.12
N ASP A 61 14.07 -41.24 4.77
CA ASP A 61 13.34 -42.20 5.60
C ASP A 61 12.94 -41.53 6.93
N ASP A 62 11.64 -41.53 7.25
CA ASP A 62 11.10 -40.94 8.48
C ASP A 62 11.67 -41.59 9.77
N SER A 63 12.35 -42.73 9.65
CA SER A 63 12.94 -43.48 10.76
C SER A 63 14.43 -43.21 11.02
N ALA A 64 15.10 -42.42 10.17
CA ALA A 64 16.50 -42.07 10.34
C ALA A 64 16.69 -40.90 11.33
N GLU A 65 17.82 -40.85 12.05
CA GLU A 65 18.21 -39.64 12.79
C GLU A 65 18.18 -38.44 11.83
N ALA A 66 17.49 -37.38 12.22
CA ALA A 66 17.33 -36.20 11.39
C ALA A 66 18.71 -35.68 10.97
N PRO A 67 19.05 -35.65 9.67
CA PRO A 67 20.35 -35.19 9.21
C PRO A 67 20.59 -33.74 9.66
N LEU A 68 21.85 -33.36 9.75
CA LEU A 68 22.22 -31.96 9.96
C LEU A 68 21.57 -31.10 8.87
N PHE A 69 21.19 -29.86 9.22
CA PHE A 69 20.38 -28.99 8.35
C PHE A 69 20.97 -28.84 6.93
N ASP A 70 22.29 -28.71 6.80
CA ASP A 70 22.96 -28.58 5.50
C ASP A 70 22.95 -29.88 4.68
N GLU A 71 23.08 -31.03 5.33
CA GLU A 71 22.99 -32.34 4.69
C GLU A 71 21.56 -32.62 4.21
N ALA A 72 20.56 -32.19 4.98
CA ALA A 72 19.15 -32.27 4.59
C ALA A 72 18.86 -31.44 3.34
N ILE A 73 19.42 -30.23 3.24
CA ILE A 73 19.27 -29.36 2.06
C ILE A 73 19.92 -29.98 0.84
N GLU A 74 21.16 -30.48 0.95
CA GLU A 74 21.86 -31.11 -0.18
C GLU A 74 21.16 -32.40 -0.64
N ALA A 75 20.67 -33.21 0.31
CA ALA A 75 19.88 -34.40 0.03
C ALA A 75 18.53 -34.09 -0.62
N SER A 76 18.02 -32.85 -0.50
CA SER A 76 16.76 -32.40 -1.08
C SER A 76 16.93 -31.72 -2.45
N LYS A 77 18.12 -31.76 -3.06
CA LYS A 77 18.33 -31.18 -4.39
C LYS A 77 18.03 -32.19 -5.50
N ALA A 78 17.27 -31.75 -6.49
CA ALA A 78 17.03 -32.48 -7.73
C ALA A 78 18.00 -32.04 -8.84
N VAL A 79 18.19 -32.89 -9.84
CA VAL A 79 19.01 -32.59 -11.03
C VAL A 79 18.11 -32.05 -12.14
N PHE A 80 18.47 -30.88 -12.66
CA PHE A 80 17.78 -30.21 -13.73
C PHE A 80 18.69 -30.02 -14.94
N ARG A 81 18.10 -30.10 -16.14
CA ARG A 81 18.77 -29.79 -17.40
C ARG A 81 18.22 -28.51 -18.00
N VAL A 82 19.11 -27.61 -18.40
CA VAL A 82 18.72 -26.37 -19.08
C VAL A 82 18.13 -26.69 -20.45
N VAL A 83 16.88 -26.29 -20.66
CA VAL A 83 16.17 -26.39 -21.95
C VAL A 83 16.30 -25.06 -22.71
N LYS A 84 16.15 -23.95 -22.01
CA LYS A 84 16.22 -22.60 -22.58
C LYS A 84 16.72 -21.59 -21.56
N VAL A 85 17.46 -20.59 -22.03
CA VAL A 85 17.92 -19.47 -21.20
C VAL A 85 17.07 -18.25 -21.54
N TYR A 86 16.47 -17.64 -20.51
CA TYR A 86 15.76 -16.38 -20.62
C TYR A 86 16.63 -15.19 -20.27
N ARG A 87 17.60 -15.39 -19.37
CA ARG A 87 18.56 -14.35 -18.96
C ARG A 87 19.87 -14.98 -18.46
N GLY A 88 20.98 -14.27 -18.65
CA GLY A 88 22.25 -14.62 -18.02
C GLY A 88 23.10 -15.66 -18.75
N GLU A 89 23.06 -15.72 -20.09
CA GLU A 89 23.88 -16.67 -20.87
C GLU A 89 25.37 -16.62 -20.50
N GLU A 90 25.94 -15.42 -20.33
CA GLU A 90 27.33 -15.24 -19.92
C GLU A 90 27.60 -15.75 -18.50
N ALA A 91 26.65 -15.53 -17.58
CA ALA A 91 26.77 -16.01 -16.21
C ALA A 91 26.65 -17.54 -16.12
N LEU A 92 25.83 -18.15 -16.97
CA LEU A 92 25.61 -19.60 -17.06
C LEU A 92 26.80 -20.34 -17.71
N GLY A 93 27.43 -19.76 -18.72
CA GLY A 93 28.57 -20.35 -19.43
C GLY A 93 28.25 -21.73 -20.04
N GLU A 94 29.05 -22.74 -19.70
CA GLU A 94 28.92 -24.11 -20.21
C GLU A 94 28.00 -25.01 -19.37
N THR A 95 27.45 -24.50 -18.27
CA THR A 95 26.55 -25.28 -17.41
C THR A 95 25.30 -25.67 -18.20
N ARG A 96 25.04 -26.99 -18.30
CA ARG A 96 23.84 -27.55 -18.94
C ARG A 96 23.00 -28.38 -17.99
N GLU A 97 23.60 -28.90 -16.94
CA GLU A 97 22.91 -29.60 -15.86
C GLU A 97 23.37 -29.03 -14.51
N PHE A 98 22.44 -28.87 -13.58
CA PHE A 98 22.70 -28.31 -12.27
C PHE A 98 21.76 -28.91 -11.21
N LYS A 99 22.09 -28.68 -9.95
CA LYS A 99 21.27 -29.10 -8.81
C LYS A 99 20.58 -27.89 -8.19
N ALA A 100 19.28 -28.01 -7.94
CA ALA A 100 18.49 -27.00 -7.23
C ALA A 100 17.60 -27.66 -6.19
N LEU A 101 17.28 -26.91 -5.12
CA LEU A 101 16.41 -27.39 -4.05
C LEU A 101 15.05 -27.79 -4.62
N TYR A 102 14.57 -28.99 -4.31
CA TYR A 102 13.33 -29.51 -4.86
C TYR A 102 12.40 -29.99 -3.75
N LEU A 103 11.29 -29.27 -3.59
CA LEU A 103 10.30 -29.54 -2.55
C LEU A 103 8.94 -29.97 -3.12
N SER A 104 8.91 -30.37 -4.40
CA SER A 104 7.69 -30.79 -5.09
C SER A 104 7.63 -32.31 -5.25
N ASP A 105 6.48 -32.82 -5.67
CA ASP A 105 6.18 -34.22 -5.97
C ASP A 105 6.05 -34.52 -7.48
N ARG A 106 6.50 -33.60 -8.34
CA ARG A 106 6.50 -33.75 -9.81
C ARG A 106 7.46 -34.83 -10.31
N GLN A 107 7.21 -35.23 -11.55
CA GLN A 107 7.94 -36.31 -12.20
C GLN A 107 9.05 -35.79 -13.10
N PRO A 108 10.12 -36.60 -13.31
CA PRO A 108 11.09 -36.33 -14.36
C PRO A 108 10.43 -36.10 -15.72
N GLY A 109 10.96 -35.16 -16.49
CA GLY A 109 10.42 -34.67 -17.76
C GLY A 109 9.55 -33.42 -17.65
N GLU A 110 9.09 -33.06 -16.45
CA GLU A 110 8.36 -31.80 -16.23
C GLU A 110 9.32 -30.60 -16.22
N LYS A 111 8.80 -29.42 -16.61
CA LYS A 111 9.60 -28.20 -16.76
C LYS A 111 9.33 -27.18 -15.69
N PHE A 112 10.37 -26.42 -15.36
CA PHE A 112 10.40 -25.45 -14.29
C PHE A 112 11.09 -24.17 -14.74
N LEU A 113 10.61 -23.02 -14.27
CA LEU A 113 11.39 -21.78 -14.26
C LEU A 113 12.29 -21.81 -13.03
N ILE A 114 13.60 -21.67 -13.24
CA ILE A 114 14.57 -21.61 -12.14
C ILE A 114 15.40 -20.34 -12.29
N LEU A 115 15.44 -19.58 -11.20
CA LEU A 115 16.14 -18.32 -11.08
C LEU A 115 17.45 -18.54 -10.31
N GLY A 116 18.51 -17.87 -10.74
CA GLY A 116 19.85 -17.99 -10.17
C GLY A 116 20.46 -16.63 -9.87
N ARG A 117 21.18 -16.55 -8.76
CA ARG A 117 22.05 -15.41 -8.42
C ARG A 117 23.51 -15.86 -8.44
N LYS A 118 24.37 -15.04 -9.03
CA LYS A 118 25.80 -15.33 -9.18
C LYS A 118 26.55 -14.83 -7.96
N MET A 119 27.00 -15.75 -7.11
CA MET A 119 27.85 -15.48 -5.96
C MET A 119 28.96 -16.55 -5.85
N PRO A 120 30.19 -16.16 -6.20
CA PRO A 120 31.15 -16.89 -7.07
C PRO A 120 30.60 -17.94 -8.05
N GLU A 121 29.78 -18.88 -7.57
CA GLU A 121 29.01 -19.86 -8.34
C GLU A 121 27.54 -19.44 -8.42
N ILE A 122 26.73 -20.12 -9.25
CA ILE A 122 25.31 -19.79 -9.33
C ILE A 122 24.58 -20.49 -8.18
N GLU A 123 24.00 -19.70 -7.29
CA GLU A 123 23.04 -20.17 -6.30
C GLU A 123 21.64 -20.19 -6.92
N TRP A 124 21.09 -21.39 -7.09
CA TRP A 124 19.77 -21.60 -7.67
C TRP A 124 18.68 -21.47 -6.60
N GLY A 125 17.68 -20.65 -6.91
CA GLY A 125 16.46 -20.53 -6.12
C GLY A 125 15.54 -21.74 -6.25
N PRO A 126 14.42 -21.75 -5.50
CA PRO A 126 13.43 -22.81 -5.59
C PRO A 126 12.80 -22.84 -6.99
N PRO A 127 12.62 -24.03 -7.59
CA PRO A 127 12.08 -24.20 -8.93
C PRO A 127 10.57 -23.94 -8.94
N ILE A 128 10.11 -23.14 -9.90
CA ILE A 128 8.70 -22.84 -10.11
C ILE A 128 8.18 -23.76 -11.22
N TRP A 129 7.25 -24.65 -10.88
CA TRP A 129 6.66 -25.58 -11.86
C TRP A 129 5.89 -24.83 -12.95
N LEU A 130 6.10 -25.24 -14.21
CA LEU A 130 5.41 -24.67 -15.36
C LEU A 130 4.62 -25.74 -16.13
N GLY A 131 3.30 -25.70 -15.98
CA GLY A 131 2.38 -26.41 -16.88
C GLY A 131 2.50 -25.90 -18.32
N LEU A 132 1.85 -26.57 -19.28
CA LEU A 132 1.93 -26.21 -20.70
C LEU A 132 1.48 -24.76 -20.95
N ALA A 133 0.37 -24.35 -20.35
CA ALA A 133 -0.14 -22.98 -20.43
C ALA A 133 0.86 -21.96 -19.86
N ALA A 134 1.52 -22.29 -18.74
CA ALA A 134 2.51 -21.41 -18.13
C ALA A 134 3.80 -21.29 -18.95
N GLN A 135 4.21 -22.35 -19.63
CA GLN A 135 5.32 -22.29 -20.59
C GLN A 135 4.98 -21.36 -21.77
N GLU A 136 3.81 -21.52 -22.38
CA GLU A 136 3.36 -20.66 -23.48
C GLU A 136 3.21 -19.19 -23.04
N TYR A 137 2.69 -18.97 -21.83
CA TYR A 137 2.59 -17.65 -21.23
C TYR A 137 3.95 -16.99 -21.06
N LEU A 138 4.94 -17.71 -20.51
CA LEU A 138 6.28 -17.18 -20.31
C LEU A 138 6.96 -16.80 -21.63
N GLU A 139 6.75 -17.59 -22.69
CA GLU A 139 7.25 -17.25 -24.02
C GLU A 139 6.65 -15.96 -24.57
N LYS A 140 5.34 -15.75 -24.38
CA LYS A 140 4.67 -14.49 -24.75
C LYS A 140 5.15 -13.32 -23.89
N LEU A 141 5.30 -13.54 -22.59
CA LEU A 141 5.77 -12.54 -21.62
C LEU A 141 7.13 -11.98 -22.01
N MET A 142 8.08 -12.85 -22.42
CA MET A 142 9.41 -12.44 -22.85
C MET A 142 9.42 -11.68 -24.19
N ALA A 143 8.34 -11.78 -24.98
CA ALA A 143 8.17 -11.05 -26.23
C ALA A 143 7.44 -9.71 -26.05
N LEU A 144 6.90 -9.43 -24.87
CA LEU A 144 6.22 -8.16 -24.58
C LEU A 144 7.22 -7.00 -24.54
N PRO A 145 6.79 -5.79 -24.90
CA PRO A 145 7.61 -4.61 -24.71
C PRO A 145 7.91 -4.37 -23.22
N SER A 146 9.12 -3.89 -22.93
CA SER A 146 9.59 -3.57 -21.58
C SER A 146 9.78 -2.07 -21.33
N GLY A 147 9.47 -1.22 -22.32
CA GLY A 147 9.57 0.23 -22.21
C GLY A 147 8.40 0.83 -21.44
N GLU A 148 8.67 1.85 -20.62
CA GLU A 148 7.66 2.58 -19.85
C GLU A 148 6.54 3.16 -20.73
N ASP A 149 6.90 3.67 -21.92
CA ASP A 149 5.95 4.20 -22.91
C ASP A 149 4.91 3.15 -23.39
N GLN A 150 5.26 1.86 -23.29
CA GLN A 150 4.46 0.73 -23.75
C GLN A 150 3.85 -0.08 -22.60
N ALA A 151 3.93 0.42 -21.36
CA ALA A 151 3.36 -0.26 -20.19
C ALA A 151 1.88 -0.60 -20.36
N HIS A 152 1.13 0.25 -21.08
CA HIS A 152 -0.27 0.02 -21.40
C HIS A 152 -0.51 -1.18 -22.34
N GLU A 153 0.41 -1.48 -23.27
CA GLU A 153 0.31 -2.66 -24.14
C GLU A 153 0.47 -3.96 -23.35
N ARG A 154 1.27 -3.93 -22.28
CA ARG A 154 1.42 -5.08 -21.38
C ARG A 154 0.14 -5.38 -20.61
N LEU A 155 -0.54 -4.35 -20.10
CA LEU A 155 -1.79 -4.53 -19.36
C LEU A 155 -2.89 -5.17 -20.21
N ASP A 156 -2.96 -4.81 -21.48
CA ASP A 156 -3.89 -5.41 -22.45
C ASP A 156 -3.68 -6.94 -22.56
N PHE A 157 -2.41 -7.38 -22.58
CA PHE A 157 -2.08 -8.80 -22.56
C PHE A 157 -2.50 -9.48 -21.25
N PHE A 158 -2.27 -8.85 -20.09
CA PHE A 158 -2.57 -9.47 -18.79
C PHE A 158 -4.06 -9.56 -18.47
N GLU A 159 -4.91 -8.77 -19.12
CA GLU A 159 -6.35 -8.75 -18.85
C GLU A 159 -6.99 -10.13 -19.00
N ASP A 160 -6.55 -10.91 -19.99
CA ASP A 160 -7.05 -12.26 -20.26
C ASP A 160 -6.61 -13.31 -19.21
N TYR A 161 -5.62 -12.97 -18.40
CA TYR A 161 -5.06 -13.86 -17.39
C TYR A 161 -5.57 -13.56 -15.96
N LEU A 162 -6.30 -12.44 -15.75
CA LEU A 162 -6.80 -12.00 -14.43
C LEU A 162 -7.72 -13.00 -13.70
N GLN A 163 -8.30 -13.97 -14.39
CA GLN A 163 -9.10 -15.07 -13.81
C GLN A 163 -8.71 -16.43 -14.38
N HIS A 164 -7.47 -16.58 -14.83
CA HIS A 164 -7.00 -17.84 -15.39
C HIS A 164 -7.03 -18.98 -14.35
N GLU A 165 -7.32 -20.21 -14.80
CA GLU A 165 -7.37 -21.39 -13.92
C GLU A 165 -5.99 -21.72 -13.31
N ASP A 166 -4.93 -21.50 -14.10
CA ASP A 166 -3.55 -21.56 -13.61
C ASP A 166 -3.29 -20.39 -12.65
N THR A 167 -3.07 -20.73 -11.38
CA THR A 167 -2.86 -19.76 -10.31
C THR A 167 -1.61 -18.92 -10.49
N LEU A 168 -0.57 -19.43 -11.17
CA LEU A 168 0.65 -18.67 -11.44
C LEU A 168 0.36 -17.51 -12.39
N LEU A 169 -0.37 -17.79 -13.47
CA LEU A 169 -0.74 -16.81 -14.49
C LEU A 169 -1.67 -15.75 -13.93
N ARG A 170 -2.65 -16.19 -13.14
CA ARG A 170 -3.58 -15.28 -12.47
C ARG A 170 -2.88 -14.37 -11.48
N ALA A 171 -1.96 -14.89 -10.67
CA ALA A 171 -1.19 -14.10 -9.72
C ALA A 171 -0.28 -13.09 -10.42
N ASP A 172 0.46 -13.53 -11.45
CA ASP A 172 1.36 -12.66 -12.19
C ASP A 172 0.63 -11.51 -12.90
N ALA A 173 -0.50 -11.83 -13.56
CA ALA A 173 -1.35 -10.83 -14.18
C ALA A 173 -1.90 -9.81 -13.17
N PHE A 174 -2.36 -10.29 -12.01
CA PHE A 174 -2.80 -9.41 -10.93
C PHE A 174 -1.67 -8.48 -10.46
N ASP A 175 -0.46 -9.02 -10.25
CA ASP A 175 0.68 -8.25 -9.77
C ASP A 175 1.13 -7.20 -10.80
N GLU A 176 1.05 -7.47 -12.11
CA GLU A 176 1.33 -6.49 -13.18
C GLU A 176 0.32 -5.33 -13.16
N PHE A 177 -0.98 -5.62 -13.00
CA PHE A 177 -2.00 -4.58 -12.82
C PHE A 177 -1.83 -3.81 -11.51
N ALA A 178 -1.47 -4.50 -10.42
CA ALA A 178 -1.33 -3.91 -9.10
C ALA A 178 -0.16 -2.92 -9.02
N ARG A 179 0.83 -3.07 -9.89
CA ARG A 179 2.00 -2.19 -9.97
C ARG A 179 1.86 -1.06 -10.98
N ALA A 180 0.93 -1.19 -11.92
CA ALA A 180 0.71 -0.16 -12.92
C ALA A 180 0.18 1.12 -12.26
N ASP A 181 0.67 2.26 -12.74
CA ASP A 181 0.15 3.55 -12.36
C ASP A 181 -1.26 3.77 -12.93
N TYR A 182 -2.04 4.63 -12.27
CA TYR A 182 -3.43 4.86 -12.64
C TYR A 182 -3.59 5.51 -14.02
N ASP A 183 -2.61 6.29 -14.50
CA ASP A 183 -2.66 6.92 -15.82
C ASP A 183 -2.42 5.92 -16.95
N THR A 184 -1.57 4.91 -16.73
CA THR A 184 -1.36 3.78 -17.61
C THR A 184 -2.63 2.93 -17.69
N LEU A 185 -3.33 2.70 -16.58
CA LEU A 185 -4.63 2.03 -16.58
C LEU A 185 -5.68 2.82 -17.39
N LYS A 186 -5.72 4.15 -17.28
CA LYS A 186 -6.62 4.99 -18.09
C LYS A 186 -6.39 4.84 -19.60
N LYS A 187 -5.14 4.62 -20.04
CA LYS A 187 -4.81 4.47 -21.47
C LYS A 187 -5.42 3.22 -22.11
N ILE A 188 -5.72 2.18 -21.33
CA ILE A 188 -6.36 0.95 -21.82
C ILE A 188 -7.88 0.95 -21.70
N LYS A 189 -8.50 2.08 -21.30
CA LYS A 189 -9.94 2.22 -21.07
C LYS A 189 -10.82 1.54 -22.13
N ASP A 190 -10.50 1.79 -23.41
CA ASP A 190 -11.33 1.33 -24.54
C ASP A 190 -11.13 -0.17 -24.86
N ARG A 191 -10.14 -0.81 -24.25
CA ARG A 191 -9.83 -2.24 -24.44
C ARG A 191 -10.41 -3.12 -23.34
N ILE A 192 -10.65 -2.56 -22.16
CA ILE A 192 -11.20 -3.26 -21.01
C ILE A 192 -12.60 -3.83 -21.33
N ASP A 193 -12.78 -5.14 -21.15
CA ASP A 193 -14.09 -5.80 -21.30
C ASP A 193 -14.99 -5.50 -20.08
N ARG A 194 -15.71 -4.38 -20.15
CA ARG A 194 -16.66 -3.96 -19.11
C ARG A 194 -17.70 -5.04 -18.76
N PRO A 195 -18.42 -5.68 -19.71
CA PRO A 195 -19.32 -6.78 -19.38
C PRO A 195 -18.67 -7.92 -18.59
N ARG A 196 -17.42 -8.26 -18.90
CA ARG A 196 -16.65 -9.28 -18.16
C ARG A 196 -16.34 -8.83 -16.74
N LEU A 197 -15.89 -7.59 -16.55
CA LEU A 197 -15.65 -7.02 -15.22
C LEU A 197 -16.89 -7.04 -14.34
N LEU A 198 -18.05 -6.64 -14.86
CA LEU A 198 -19.30 -6.65 -14.10
C LEU A 198 -19.69 -8.07 -13.64
N ARG A 199 -19.43 -9.09 -14.46
CA ARG A 199 -19.63 -10.50 -14.05
C ARG A 199 -18.69 -10.90 -12.92
N TRP A 200 -17.41 -10.56 -13.02
CA TRP A 200 -16.44 -10.89 -11.96
C TRP A 200 -16.70 -10.12 -10.66
N ILE A 201 -17.16 -8.87 -10.73
CA ILE A 201 -17.54 -8.08 -9.56
C ILE A 201 -18.75 -8.68 -8.82
N ALA A 202 -19.64 -9.38 -9.52
CA ALA A 202 -20.80 -10.03 -8.91
C ALA A 202 -20.50 -11.45 -8.39
N ASP A 203 -19.40 -12.07 -8.83
CA ASP A 203 -19.05 -13.45 -8.50
C ASP A 203 -18.48 -13.55 -7.07
N PRO A 204 -19.07 -14.35 -6.17
CA PRO A 204 -18.60 -14.51 -4.79
C PRO A 204 -17.25 -15.22 -4.66
N GLU A 205 -16.82 -16.01 -5.65
CA GLU A 205 -15.55 -16.77 -5.61
C GLU A 205 -14.34 -15.88 -5.89
N VAL A 206 -14.58 -14.67 -6.41
CA VAL A 206 -13.52 -13.69 -6.66
C VAL A 206 -12.95 -13.18 -5.35
N THR A 207 -11.63 -13.34 -5.20
CA THR A 207 -10.90 -12.88 -4.03
C THR A 207 -11.07 -11.38 -3.81
N ARG A 208 -10.98 -10.95 -2.55
CA ARG A 208 -11.02 -9.55 -2.15
C ARG A 208 -10.11 -8.64 -2.99
N LEU A 209 -8.85 -9.06 -3.21
CA LEU A 209 -7.86 -8.28 -3.94
C LEU A 209 -8.22 -8.11 -5.42
N HIS A 210 -8.69 -9.18 -6.06
CA HIS A 210 -9.12 -9.13 -7.46
C HIS A 210 -10.37 -8.26 -7.61
N ARG A 211 -11.34 -8.39 -6.70
CA ARG A 211 -12.55 -7.55 -6.69
C ARG A 211 -12.20 -6.06 -6.56
N ARG A 212 -11.23 -5.72 -5.70
CA ARG A 212 -10.70 -4.37 -5.53
C ARG A 212 -10.15 -3.84 -6.86
N LEU A 213 -9.31 -4.62 -7.55
CA LEU A 213 -8.78 -4.27 -8.87
C LEU A 213 -9.91 -4.07 -9.90
N TYR A 214 -10.92 -4.94 -9.93
CA TYR A 214 -12.02 -4.83 -10.90
C TYR A 214 -12.87 -3.58 -10.69
N PHE A 215 -13.09 -3.15 -9.44
CA PHE A 215 -13.72 -1.86 -9.17
C PHE A 215 -12.85 -0.70 -9.67
N THR A 216 -11.52 -0.75 -9.49
CA THR A 216 -10.60 0.27 -10.02
C THR A 216 -10.69 0.33 -11.56
N MET A 217 -10.67 -0.82 -12.24
CA MET A 217 -10.82 -0.90 -13.70
C MET A 217 -12.20 -0.40 -14.17
N LEU A 218 -13.27 -0.74 -13.44
CA LEU A 218 -14.63 -0.25 -13.71
C LEU A 218 -14.72 1.27 -13.53
N GLY A 219 -13.97 1.87 -12.61
CA GLY A 219 -13.88 3.33 -12.50
C GLY A 219 -13.34 4.00 -13.77
N VAL A 220 -12.50 3.31 -14.53
CA VAL A 220 -11.91 3.81 -15.79
C VAL A 220 -12.85 3.62 -16.98
N CYS A 221 -13.39 2.41 -17.17
CA CYS A 221 -14.21 2.04 -18.34
C CYS A 221 -15.73 2.17 -18.11
N GLY A 222 -16.14 2.50 -16.90
CA GLY A 222 -17.54 2.53 -16.48
C GLY A 222 -18.35 3.67 -17.08
N THR A 223 -19.66 3.56 -16.86
CA THR A 223 -20.71 4.42 -17.40
C THR A 223 -21.62 4.92 -16.28
N PRO A 224 -22.47 5.95 -16.53
CA PRO A 224 -23.44 6.42 -15.54
C PRO A 224 -24.42 5.33 -15.06
N GLU A 225 -24.69 4.31 -15.88
CA GLU A 225 -25.51 3.16 -15.46
C GLU A 225 -24.81 2.33 -14.38
N ASP A 226 -23.49 2.18 -14.47
CA ASP A 226 -22.72 1.46 -13.45
C ASP A 226 -22.72 2.23 -12.13
N ALA A 227 -22.68 3.57 -12.16
CA ALA A 227 -22.78 4.37 -10.95
C ALA A 227 -24.07 4.09 -10.15
N LYS A 228 -25.20 3.86 -10.83
CA LYS A 228 -26.47 3.46 -10.18
C LYS A 228 -26.38 2.08 -9.55
N LEU A 229 -25.72 1.13 -10.22
CA LEU A 229 -25.47 -0.20 -9.67
C LEU A 229 -24.62 -0.12 -8.40
N LEU A 230 -23.53 0.65 -8.43
CA LEU A 230 -22.63 0.83 -7.30
C LEU A 230 -23.30 1.55 -6.13
N GLU A 231 -24.17 2.55 -6.41
CA GLU A 231 -25.02 3.16 -5.38
C GLU A 231 -25.91 2.12 -4.69
N GLY A 232 -26.54 1.23 -5.47
CA GLY A 232 -27.30 0.09 -4.92
C GLY A 232 -26.45 -0.77 -3.99
N MET A 233 -25.25 -1.18 -4.43
CA MET A 233 -24.33 -1.98 -3.63
C MET A 233 -23.92 -1.30 -2.31
N LEU A 234 -23.66 0.01 -2.35
CA LEU A 234 -23.30 0.83 -1.18
C LEU A 234 -24.44 0.93 -0.17
N ARG A 235 -25.69 1.05 -0.65
CA ARG A 235 -26.88 1.13 0.19
C ARG A 235 -27.27 -0.23 0.78
N GLU A 236 -27.15 -1.29 0.01
CA GLU A 236 -27.41 -2.67 0.47
C GLU A 236 -26.40 -3.12 1.52
N GLY A 237 -25.12 -2.79 1.32
CA GLY A 237 -24.08 -2.97 2.33
C GLY A 237 -23.90 -4.42 2.78
N THR A 238 -23.79 -5.35 1.83
CA THR A 238 -23.52 -6.77 2.13
C THR A 238 -22.06 -6.99 2.53
N GLU A 239 -21.78 -8.08 3.25
CA GLU A 239 -20.40 -8.49 3.58
C GLU A 239 -19.51 -8.60 2.33
N LEU A 240 -20.08 -9.08 1.21
CA LEU A 240 -19.36 -9.17 -0.06
C LEU A 240 -18.94 -7.79 -0.58
N HIS A 241 -19.84 -6.79 -0.51
CA HIS A 241 -19.54 -5.42 -0.94
C HIS A 241 -18.49 -4.78 -0.02
N TRP A 242 -18.49 -5.11 1.27
CA TRP A 242 -17.53 -4.58 2.25
C TRP A 242 -16.11 -5.11 2.10
N GLN A 243 -15.92 -6.27 1.47
CA GLN A 243 -14.57 -6.80 1.22
C GLN A 243 -13.71 -5.82 0.41
N ALA A 244 -14.28 -5.09 -0.57
CA ALA A 244 -13.55 -4.13 -1.40
C ALA A 244 -14.15 -2.73 -1.33
N LEU A 245 -14.61 -2.32 -0.14
CA LEU A 245 -15.35 -1.07 0.06
C LEU A 245 -14.61 0.17 -0.43
N ASP A 246 -13.30 0.25 -0.20
CA ASP A 246 -12.49 1.39 -0.62
C ASP A 246 -12.52 1.57 -2.14
N ALA A 247 -12.30 0.48 -2.90
CA ALA A 247 -12.36 0.53 -4.35
C ALA A 247 -13.80 0.72 -4.87
N LEU A 248 -14.81 0.17 -4.18
CA LEU A 248 -16.22 0.40 -4.51
C LEU A 248 -16.59 1.90 -4.38
N VAL A 249 -16.25 2.53 -3.24
CA VAL A 249 -16.48 3.97 -3.02
C VAL A 249 -15.68 4.79 -4.02
N ALA A 250 -14.41 4.44 -4.24
CA ALA A 250 -13.58 5.14 -5.21
C ALA A 250 -14.17 5.06 -6.61
N CYS A 251 -14.58 3.87 -7.06
CA CYS A 251 -15.22 3.65 -8.35
C CYS A 251 -16.52 4.45 -8.50
N TYR A 252 -17.39 4.42 -7.49
CA TYR A 252 -18.62 5.21 -7.49
C TYR A 252 -18.35 6.71 -7.64
N LEU A 253 -17.41 7.24 -6.86
CA LEU A 253 -17.00 8.64 -6.91
C LEU A 253 -16.28 8.99 -8.22
N THR A 254 -15.54 8.07 -8.85
CA THR A 254 -14.94 8.27 -10.18
C THR A 254 -16.02 8.48 -11.23
N LEU A 255 -17.11 7.71 -11.18
CA LEU A 255 -18.18 7.78 -12.17
C LEU A 255 -19.16 8.95 -11.92
N MET A 256 -19.41 9.30 -10.67
CA MET A 256 -20.32 10.39 -10.30
C MET A 256 -19.64 11.76 -10.17
N GLY A 257 -18.33 11.78 -9.96
CA GLY A 257 -17.61 12.99 -9.56
C GLY A 257 -18.12 13.54 -8.23
N GLU A 258 -18.05 14.86 -8.09
CA GLU A 258 -18.45 15.59 -6.88
C GLU A 258 -19.91 15.32 -6.45
N ALA A 259 -20.81 15.06 -7.41
CA ALA A 259 -22.22 14.80 -7.14
C ALA A 259 -22.46 13.53 -6.30
N GLY A 260 -21.50 12.59 -6.27
CA GLY A 260 -21.57 11.38 -5.45
C GLY A 260 -21.20 11.59 -3.97
N MET A 261 -20.52 12.68 -3.64
CA MET A 261 -20.01 12.93 -2.28
C MET A 261 -21.09 12.94 -1.18
N PRO A 262 -22.27 13.54 -1.38
CA PRO A 262 -23.32 13.54 -0.36
C PRO A 262 -23.72 12.14 0.11
N LEU A 263 -23.76 11.16 -0.80
CA LEU A 263 -24.08 9.77 -0.45
C LEU A 263 -23.01 9.16 0.47
N ILE A 264 -21.74 9.36 0.15
CA ILE A 264 -20.62 8.81 0.92
C ILE A 264 -20.56 9.43 2.32
N GLU A 265 -20.83 10.73 2.41
CA GLU A 265 -20.94 11.40 3.70
C GLU A 265 -22.08 10.86 4.56
N GLU A 266 -23.27 10.69 3.97
CA GLU A 266 -24.45 10.17 4.67
C GLU A 266 -24.24 8.72 5.14
N LEU A 267 -23.74 7.86 4.24
CA LEU A 267 -23.62 6.43 4.53
C LEU A 267 -22.46 6.10 5.46
N PHE A 268 -21.41 6.91 5.50
CA PHE A 268 -20.18 6.57 6.20
C PHE A 268 -19.64 7.67 7.12
N LEU A 269 -19.39 8.89 6.60
CA LEU A 269 -18.62 9.89 7.36
C LEU A 269 -19.41 10.57 8.48
N LYS A 270 -20.73 10.74 8.31
CA LYS A 270 -21.62 11.36 9.28
C LYS A 270 -22.25 10.34 10.25
N LYS A 271 -21.92 9.05 10.13
CA LYS A 271 -22.41 8.01 11.03
C LYS A 271 -21.52 7.89 12.27
N PRO A 272 -22.03 8.22 13.48
CA PRO A 272 -21.21 8.23 14.69
C PRO A 272 -20.67 6.85 15.05
N ASP A 273 -21.41 5.78 14.77
CA ASP A 273 -21.07 4.41 15.21
C ASP A 273 -20.52 3.53 14.07
N LEU A 274 -20.00 4.12 12.99
CA LEU A 274 -19.41 3.35 11.90
C LEU A 274 -18.16 2.59 12.40
N GLU A 275 -18.06 1.31 12.03
CA GLU A 275 -16.90 0.46 12.30
C GLU A 275 -15.60 1.05 11.72
N TYR A 276 -14.51 0.91 12.48
CA TYR A 276 -13.16 1.36 12.11
C TYR A 276 -12.79 0.96 10.66
N VAL A 277 -12.95 -0.32 10.32
CA VAL A 277 -12.50 -0.87 9.03
C VAL A 277 -13.24 -0.21 7.86
N LYS A 278 -14.52 0.11 8.04
CA LYS A 278 -15.34 0.79 7.03
C LYS A 278 -14.92 2.25 6.89
N LEU A 279 -14.71 2.96 8.00
CA LEU A 279 -14.25 4.36 7.94
C LEU A 279 -12.87 4.45 7.31
N PHE A 280 -11.94 3.57 7.70
CA PHE A 280 -10.62 3.47 7.10
C PHE A 280 -10.69 3.24 5.58
N ALA A 281 -11.53 2.30 5.13
CA ALA A 281 -11.72 2.03 3.70
C ALA A 281 -12.24 3.26 2.93
N VAL A 282 -13.23 3.97 3.48
CA VAL A 282 -13.77 5.19 2.87
C VAL A 282 -12.71 6.31 2.85
N THR A 283 -11.94 6.47 3.92
CA THR A 283 -10.80 7.41 3.97
C THR A 283 -9.77 7.09 2.88
N MET A 284 -9.44 5.82 2.65
CA MET A 284 -8.53 5.44 1.55
C MET A 284 -9.09 5.82 0.17
N ALA A 285 -10.40 5.65 -0.05
CA ALA A 285 -11.06 6.06 -1.28
C ALA A 285 -11.00 7.58 -1.49
N LEU A 286 -11.23 8.36 -0.42
CA LEU A 286 -11.12 9.82 -0.46
C LEU A 286 -9.68 10.28 -0.70
N ARG A 287 -8.68 9.62 -0.10
CA ARG A 287 -7.26 9.91 -0.34
C ARG A 287 -6.90 9.73 -1.81
N PHE A 288 -7.36 8.63 -2.42
CA PHE A 288 -7.21 8.44 -3.86
C PHE A 288 -7.78 9.62 -4.66
N HIS A 289 -8.99 10.08 -4.35
CA HIS A 289 -9.59 11.22 -5.04
C HIS A 289 -8.88 12.56 -4.80
N GLY A 290 -8.25 12.74 -3.63
CA GLY A 290 -7.44 13.92 -3.33
C GLY A 290 -6.06 13.96 -4.03
N GLU A 291 -5.56 12.80 -4.48
CA GLU A 291 -4.22 12.64 -5.03
C GLU A 291 -4.21 12.27 -6.53
N GLU A 292 -4.98 11.25 -6.94
CA GLU A 292 -4.89 10.60 -8.26
C GLU A 292 -6.20 10.58 -9.06
N GLY A 293 -7.35 10.66 -8.39
CA GLY A 293 -8.66 10.48 -9.02
C GLY A 293 -8.98 11.52 -10.09
N GLY A 294 -8.64 12.79 -9.84
CA GLY A 294 -8.74 13.88 -10.82
C GLY A 294 -10.17 14.31 -11.19
N VAL A 295 -11.20 13.73 -10.58
CA VAL A 295 -12.62 14.02 -10.86
C VAL A 295 -13.33 14.87 -9.81
N ILE A 296 -12.76 14.94 -8.59
CA ILE A 296 -13.31 15.73 -7.47
C ILE A 296 -12.26 16.76 -7.08
N PRO A 297 -12.62 18.06 -6.94
CA PRO A 297 -11.70 19.06 -6.46
C PRO A 297 -11.16 18.71 -5.07
N ARG A 298 -9.84 18.79 -4.86
CA ARG A 298 -9.22 18.50 -3.55
C ARG A 298 -9.89 19.24 -2.37
N PRO A 299 -10.27 20.53 -2.47
CA PRO A 299 -10.98 21.21 -1.37
C PRO A 299 -12.27 20.50 -0.95
N ARG A 300 -13.00 19.90 -1.90
CA ARG A 300 -14.22 19.15 -1.62
C ARG A 300 -13.95 17.82 -0.91
N VAL A 301 -12.85 17.16 -1.24
CA VAL A 301 -12.36 15.97 -0.53
C VAL A 301 -11.94 16.32 0.90
N VAL A 302 -11.22 17.44 1.07
CA VAL A 302 -10.81 17.96 2.39
C VAL A 302 -12.03 18.22 3.27
N GLU A 303 -13.07 18.86 2.74
CA GLU A 303 -14.33 19.08 3.46
C GLU A 303 -14.93 17.78 3.99
N ALA A 304 -14.96 16.73 3.17
CA ALA A 304 -15.45 15.42 3.59
C ALA A 304 -14.55 14.77 4.65
N MET A 305 -13.23 14.84 4.49
CA MET A 305 -12.27 14.32 5.48
C MET A 305 -12.39 15.01 6.84
N ARG A 306 -12.79 16.29 6.88
CA ARG A 306 -13.04 16.99 8.16
C ARG A 306 -14.15 16.35 8.99
N HIS A 307 -15.12 15.66 8.39
CA HIS A 307 -16.12 14.90 9.16
C HIS A 307 -15.49 13.79 10.00
N VAL A 308 -14.37 13.21 9.55
CA VAL A 308 -13.62 12.19 10.30
C VAL A 308 -12.99 12.78 11.57
N LEU A 309 -12.69 14.08 11.61
CA LEU A 309 -12.17 14.74 12.82
C LEU A 309 -13.21 14.82 13.96
N GLU A 310 -14.49 14.64 13.65
CA GLU A 310 -15.54 14.57 14.67
C GLU A 310 -15.56 13.22 15.38
N ARG A 311 -14.92 12.19 14.79
CA ARG A 311 -14.64 10.89 15.42
C ARG A 311 -13.29 10.95 16.12
N SER A 312 -13.28 11.42 17.37
CA SER A 312 -12.04 11.63 18.12
C SER A 312 -11.16 10.38 18.20
N ASP A 313 -11.76 9.19 18.27
CA ASP A 313 -11.08 7.89 18.31
C ASP A 313 -10.40 7.50 16.99
N LEU A 314 -10.81 8.09 15.86
CA LEU A 314 -10.35 7.79 14.50
C LEU A 314 -9.75 8.99 13.76
N ALA A 315 -9.62 10.12 14.45
CA ALA A 315 -9.20 11.38 13.83
C ALA A 315 -7.77 11.28 13.25
N ASP A 316 -6.89 10.46 13.84
CA ASP A 316 -5.52 10.25 13.38
C ASP A 316 -5.42 9.78 11.93
N LEU A 317 -6.45 9.07 11.43
CA LEU A 317 -6.53 8.55 10.07
C LEU A 317 -6.36 9.63 8.99
N VAL A 318 -6.84 10.84 9.25
CA VAL A 318 -6.90 11.93 8.27
C VAL A 318 -5.95 13.09 8.56
N ILE A 319 -5.45 13.23 9.80
CA ILE A 319 -4.62 14.39 10.19
C ILE A 319 -3.37 14.53 9.32
N THR A 320 -2.74 13.41 8.97
CA THR A 320 -1.55 13.42 8.10
C THR A 320 -1.90 13.88 6.68
N ASP A 321 -3.04 13.47 6.14
CA ASP A 321 -3.51 13.89 4.83
C ASP A 321 -3.86 15.37 4.82
N LEU A 322 -4.57 15.85 5.86
CA LEU A 322 -4.91 17.26 6.03
C LEU A 322 -3.66 18.13 6.16
N ALA A 323 -2.62 17.66 6.87
CA ALA A 323 -1.33 18.33 6.92
C ALA A 323 -0.65 18.39 5.55
N ARG A 324 -0.64 17.27 4.82
CA ARG A 324 -0.05 17.15 3.48
C ARG A 324 -0.76 18.03 2.45
N TRP A 325 -2.07 18.21 2.61
CA TRP A 325 -2.91 19.04 1.74
C TRP A 325 -3.07 20.47 2.23
N GLU A 326 -2.31 20.87 3.25
CA GLU A 326 -2.24 22.23 3.76
C GLU A 326 -3.58 22.78 4.29
N ASP A 327 -4.41 21.91 4.89
CA ASP A 327 -5.70 22.29 5.46
C ASP A 327 -5.57 23.00 6.81
N TRP A 328 -5.12 24.26 6.79
CA TRP A 328 -4.89 25.03 8.02
C TRP A 328 -6.18 25.44 8.76
N GLU A 329 -7.35 25.39 8.12
CA GLU A 329 -8.63 25.68 8.78
C GLU A 329 -8.96 24.66 9.88
N SER A 330 -8.45 23.43 9.75
CA SER A 330 -8.61 22.37 10.76
C SER A 330 -7.86 22.64 12.07
N THR A 331 -6.93 23.61 12.11
CA THR A 331 -6.11 23.94 13.29
C THR A 331 -6.94 24.03 14.57
N ARG A 332 -8.05 24.78 14.56
CA ARG A 332 -8.89 24.97 15.75
C ARG A 332 -9.52 23.67 16.25
N ARG A 333 -9.90 22.76 15.36
CA ARG A 333 -10.46 21.46 15.75
C ARG A 333 -9.36 20.54 16.28
N LEU A 334 -8.20 20.51 15.63
CA LEU A 334 -7.05 19.70 16.05
C LEU A 334 -6.50 20.09 17.43
N VAL A 335 -6.47 21.40 17.74
CA VAL A 335 -6.11 21.86 19.10
C VAL A 335 -7.07 21.31 20.13
N ARG A 336 -8.38 21.32 19.86
CA ARG A 336 -9.38 20.74 20.77
C ARG A 336 -9.18 19.23 20.92
N LEU A 337 -8.99 18.52 19.81
CA LEU A 337 -8.72 17.08 19.82
C LEU A 337 -7.49 16.70 20.64
N PHE A 338 -6.44 17.53 20.65
CA PHE A 338 -5.25 17.27 21.47
C PHE A 338 -5.57 17.19 22.97
N TYR A 339 -6.45 18.08 23.45
CA TYR A 339 -6.86 18.14 24.86
C TYR A 339 -8.03 17.22 25.21
N GLU A 340 -8.91 16.94 24.26
CA GLU A 340 -10.04 16.01 24.42
C GLU A 340 -9.61 14.53 24.33
N ALA A 341 -8.51 14.24 23.64
CA ALA A 341 -7.98 12.89 23.52
C ALA A 341 -7.58 12.32 24.88
N ASP A 342 -8.07 11.11 25.19
CA ASP A 342 -7.72 10.35 26.38
C ASP A 342 -6.21 10.06 26.45
N GLU A 343 -5.71 9.68 27.63
CA GLU A 343 -4.28 9.37 27.82
C GLU A 343 -3.77 8.24 26.90
N ASP A 344 -4.65 7.29 26.55
CA ASP A 344 -4.35 6.19 25.63
C ASP A 344 -4.38 6.60 24.14
N ALA A 345 -4.94 7.78 23.82
CA ALA A 345 -5.01 8.35 22.47
C ALA A 345 -3.72 9.08 22.05
N PHE A 346 -2.58 8.53 22.47
CA PHE A 346 -1.23 9.06 22.22
C PHE A 346 -0.95 9.31 20.73
N PHE A 347 -1.48 8.45 19.84
CA PHE A 347 -1.32 8.59 18.38
C PHE A 347 -2.01 9.83 17.81
N ILE A 348 -3.18 10.20 18.35
CA ILE A 348 -3.92 11.40 17.93
C ILE A 348 -3.14 12.65 18.32
N ARG A 349 -2.67 12.73 19.58
CA ARG A 349 -1.85 13.87 20.03
C ARG A 349 -0.56 13.98 19.21
N MET A 350 0.11 12.87 18.89
CA MET A 350 1.28 12.88 17.99
C MET A 350 0.95 13.40 16.59
N ALA A 351 -0.17 12.96 16.00
CA ALA A 351 -0.60 13.40 14.69
C ALA A 351 -0.86 14.92 14.68
N VAL A 352 -1.57 15.44 15.70
CA VAL A 352 -1.81 16.88 15.86
C VAL A 352 -0.49 17.66 15.97
N VAL A 353 0.46 17.19 16.77
CA VAL A 353 1.78 17.84 16.88
C VAL A 353 2.49 17.86 15.53
N ARG A 354 2.47 16.75 14.78
CA ARG A 354 3.08 16.70 13.43
C ARG A 354 2.39 17.64 12.45
N PHE A 355 1.08 17.78 12.52
CA PHE A 355 0.34 18.77 11.75
C PHE A 355 0.80 20.21 12.10
N MET A 356 0.89 20.55 13.38
CA MET A 356 1.32 21.89 13.80
C MET A 356 2.75 22.22 13.41
N ARG A 357 3.64 21.22 13.29
CA ARG A 357 5.02 21.42 12.85
C ARG A 357 5.13 21.91 11.41
N VAL A 358 4.20 21.51 10.54
CA VAL A 358 4.19 21.91 9.13
C VAL A 358 3.25 23.10 8.87
N CYS A 359 2.39 23.44 9.82
CA CYS A 359 1.49 24.59 9.73
C CYS A 359 2.27 25.91 9.82
N PRO A 360 2.18 26.81 8.81
CA PRO A 360 2.94 28.06 8.78
C PRO A 360 2.33 29.17 9.65
N LEU A 361 1.13 28.97 10.19
CA LEU A 361 0.42 29.98 10.97
C LEU A 361 1.17 30.30 12.28
N PRO A 362 1.28 31.59 12.68
CA PRO A 362 1.93 31.96 13.94
C PRO A 362 1.29 31.29 15.16
N GLU A 363 -0.03 31.11 15.14
CA GLU A 363 -0.80 30.43 16.19
C GLU A 363 -0.33 28.98 16.42
N ALA A 364 0.16 28.29 15.38
CA ALA A 364 0.68 26.94 15.52
C ALA A 364 1.91 26.89 16.45
N LYS A 365 2.78 27.90 16.41
CA LYS A 365 3.93 28.00 17.33
C LYS A 365 3.47 28.19 18.78
N THR A 366 2.48 29.05 19.00
CA THR A 366 1.89 29.25 20.33
C THR A 366 1.23 27.98 20.86
N HIS A 367 0.51 27.24 20.01
CA HIS A 367 -0.08 25.96 20.40
C HIS A 367 0.97 24.90 20.68
N MET A 368 2.08 24.86 19.92
CA MET A 368 3.18 23.93 20.16
C MET A 368 3.85 24.14 21.53
N GLU A 369 4.01 25.38 21.97
CA GLU A 369 4.49 25.69 23.33
C GLU A 369 3.50 25.19 24.41
N ALA A 370 2.20 25.41 24.19
CA ALA A 370 1.15 24.94 25.08
C ALA A 370 1.07 23.39 25.13
N PHE A 371 1.26 22.71 24.00
CA PHE A 371 1.33 21.26 23.92
C PHE A 371 2.54 20.71 24.67
N ALA A 372 3.70 21.34 24.54
CA ALA A 372 4.92 20.91 25.24
C ALA A 372 4.80 21.07 26.77
N ALA A 373 4.05 22.06 27.23
CA ALA A 373 3.76 22.23 28.65
C ALA A 373 2.75 21.20 29.18
N TYR A 374 1.79 20.77 28.35
CA TYR A 374 0.74 19.82 28.74
C TYR A 374 1.21 18.36 28.66
N ASP A 375 1.83 17.96 27.55
CA ASP A 375 2.31 16.60 27.30
C ASP A 375 3.70 16.62 26.63
N PRO A 376 4.77 16.82 27.42
CA PRO A 376 6.13 16.95 26.90
C PRO A 376 6.61 15.67 26.20
N ASP A 377 6.12 14.50 26.61
CA ASP A 377 6.54 13.21 26.07
C ASP A 377 5.99 12.98 24.66
N VAL A 378 4.72 13.31 24.40
CA VAL A 378 4.15 13.32 23.06
C VAL A 378 4.94 14.26 22.15
N VAL A 379 5.15 15.51 22.58
CA VAL A 379 5.81 16.51 21.74
C VAL A 379 7.23 16.08 21.41
N LYS A 380 7.97 15.55 22.37
CA LYS A 380 9.32 15.03 22.15
C LYS A 380 9.33 13.87 21.16
N LYS A 381 8.42 12.90 21.30
CA LYS A 381 8.34 11.74 20.38
C LYS A 381 7.88 12.14 18.97
N ALA A 382 6.96 13.09 18.85
CA ALA A 382 6.46 13.59 17.57
C ALA A 382 7.46 14.52 16.85
N THR A 383 8.35 15.18 17.60
CA THR A 383 9.42 16.02 17.04
C THR A 383 10.69 15.25 16.71
N MET A 384 10.87 14.05 17.27
CA MET A 384 12.02 13.19 17.03
C MET A 384 12.13 12.83 15.54
N THR A 385 13.11 13.43 14.87
CA THR A 385 13.46 13.14 13.49
C THR A 385 14.30 11.86 13.44
N TRP A 386 13.75 10.80 12.84
CA TRP A 386 14.53 9.63 12.48
C TRP A 386 15.37 9.98 11.23
N PRO A 387 16.65 9.56 11.12
CA PRO A 387 17.46 9.84 9.94
C PRO A 387 16.75 9.28 8.68
N GLY A 388 16.32 10.17 7.76
CA GLY A 388 15.67 9.80 6.51
C GLY A 388 14.44 10.62 6.10
N LEU A 389 13.82 11.39 7.00
CA LEU A 389 12.67 12.25 6.68
C LEU A 389 13.08 13.74 6.76
N VAL A 390 13.45 14.31 5.61
CA VAL A 390 13.82 15.74 5.50
C VAL A 390 12.54 16.59 5.43
N PRO A 391 12.42 17.71 6.18
CA PRO A 391 11.27 18.61 6.07
C PRO A 391 11.24 19.32 4.71
N SER A 392 10.03 19.65 4.24
CA SER A 392 9.83 20.49 3.06
C SER A 392 10.53 21.85 3.19
N LYS A 393 10.98 22.37 2.04
CA LYS A 393 11.77 23.61 1.84
C LYS A 393 11.18 24.85 2.56
N ALA A 394 9.86 24.89 2.75
CA ALA A 394 9.17 26.01 3.40
C ALA A 394 9.53 26.19 4.89
N VAL A 395 9.93 25.12 5.59
CA VAL A 395 10.30 25.20 7.02
C VAL A 395 11.73 25.74 7.18
N ALA A 396 12.64 25.41 6.27
CA ALA A 396 14.03 25.84 6.31
C ALA A 396 14.19 27.36 6.13
N GLU A 397 13.34 27.98 5.31
CA GLU A 397 13.36 29.44 5.10
C GLU A 397 12.89 30.20 6.35
N ASN A 398 11.90 29.65 7.08
CA ASN A 398 11.32 30.30 8.25
C ASN A 398 12.18 30.17 9.52
N GLU A 399 13.02 29.13 9.63
CA GLU A 399 14.05 29.02 10.69
C GLU A 399 15.23 29.97 10.44
N SER A 400 15.59 30.22 9.18
CA SER A 400 16.68 31.15 8.83
C SER A 400 16.28 32.62 8.98
N ALA A 401 14.99 32.96 8.84
CA ALA A 401 14.48 34.33 8.95
C ALA A 401 14.30 34.82 10.41
N GLY A 402 14.31 33.92 11.39
CA GLY A 402 14.16 34.29 12.82
C GLY A 402 15.42 34.85 13.48
N ALA A 403 16.57 34.82 12.81
CA ALA A 403 17.86 35.24 13.34
C ALA A 403 18.40 36.49 12.64
N GLY A 404 17.67 37.61 12.76
CA GLY A 404 18.25 38.94 12.60
C GLY A 404 17.39 39.90 11.81
N GLU A 405 16.70 40.81 12.50
CA GLU A 405 16.91 42.25 12.28
C GLU A 405 16.24 43.10 13.37
N LYS A 406 17.06 43.98 13.95
CA LYS A 406 16.63 45.08 14.80
C LYS A 406 16.31 46.30 13.92
N ALA A 407 15.12 46.84 14.12
CA ALA A 407 14.64 48.22 13.99
C ALA A 407 15.49 49.29 13.22
N SER A 408 14.86 49.83 12.18
CA SER A 408 14.67 51.27 11.87
C SER A 408 13.63 51.34 10.75
N GLY A 409 12.61 52.19 10.63
CA GLY A 409 12.21 53.45 11.25
C GLY A 409 11.62 54.32 10.12
N ALA A 410 10.35 54.75 10.26
CA ALA A 410 9.58 55.71 9.42
C ALA A 410 9.22 55.25 7.97
N ASP A 411 8.06 55.54 7.36
CA ASP A 411 7.12 56.65 7.50
C ASP A 411 5.69 56.28 7.02
N ALA A 412 4.70 57.04 7.49
CA ALA A 412 3.28 56.90 7.19
C ALA A 412 2.86 57.55 5.85
N ALA A 413 1.89 56.95 5.15
CA ALA A 413 1.01 57.66 4.23
C ALA A 413 -0.36 56.96 4.09
N THR A 414 -1.35 57.62 4.69
CA THR A 414 -2.80 57.50 4.53
C THR A 414 -3.28 57.46 3.07
N ARG A 415 -4.36 56.71 2.81
CA ARG A 415 -5.40 57.10 1.84
C ARG A 415 -6.75 56.45 2.19
N ASP A 416 -7.63 57.29 2.73
CA ASP A 416 -9.08 57.12 2.74
C ASP A 416 -9.64 57.20 1.31
N GLY A 417 -10.76 56.52 1.10
CA GLY A 417 -11.52 56.54 -0.16
C GLY A 417 -12.85 55.81 -0.02
N ASP A 418 -13.77 56.45 0.70
CA ASP A 418 -15.21 56.17 0.79
C ASP A 418 -15.90 56.24 -0.60
N GLY A 419 -17.03 55.53 -0.76
CA GLY A 419 -17.99 55.88 -1.79
C GLY A 419 -18.87 54.77 -2.37
N THR A 420 -20.12 54.73 -1.87
CA THR A 420 -21.39 54.45 -2.58
C THR A 420 -21.89 53.01 -2.82
N SER A 421 -22.92 52.65 -2.04
CA SER A 421 -24.11 51.83 -2.40
C SER A 421 -25.11 52.68 -3.24
N PRO A 422 -26.32 52.23 -3.68
CA PRO A 422 -27.08 50.99 -3.39
C PRO A 422 -27.77 50.33 -4.62
N ASP A 423 -28.43 49.17 -4.44
CA ASP A 423 -29.86 49.00 -4.80
C ASP A 423 -30.41 47.61 -4.42
N ASP A 424 -31.59 47.65 -3.79
CA ASP A 424 -32.47 46.55 -3.36
C ASP A 424 -33.30 45.96 -4.52
N ALA A 425 -33.65 44.66 -4.45
CA ALA A 425 -34.97 44.16 -4.88
C ALA A 425 -35.25 42.69 -4.47
N ALA A 426 -36.03 42.55 -3.39
CA ALA A 426 -37.26 41.76 -3.22
C ALA A 426 -37.45 40.31 -3.77
N GLY A 427 -38.01 39.46 -2.89
CA GLY A 427 -38.92 38.33 -3.20
C GLY A 427 -38.72 37.11 -2.29
N GLN A 428 -39.38 36.96 -1.12
CA GLN A 428 -40.68 36.26 -0.89
C GLN A 428 -40.76 34.84 -1.51
N VAL A 429 -41.24 33.74 -0.90
CA VAL A 429 -42.06 33.46 0.29
C VAL A 429 -42.19 31.91 0.49
N SER A 430 -42.57 31.50 1.70
CA SER A 430 -43.36 30.30 2.11
C SER A 430 -42.78 28.89 2.31
N VAL A 431 -43.21 28.37 3.46
CA VAL A 431 -43.27 27.05 4.13
C VAL A 431 -44.71 27.01 4.73
N PRO A 432 -45.39 25.92 5.22
CA PRO A 432 -45.18 24.44 5.34
C PRO A 432 -46.49 23.67 4.90
N PRO A 433 -47.03 22.55 5.49
CA PRO A 433 -46.56 21.56 6.49
C PRO A 433 -46.94 20.05 6.30
N ASP A 434 -46.44 19.24 7.25
CA ASP A 434 -46.95 17.98 7.85
C ASP A 434 -46.87 16.62 7.12
N ALA A 435 -46.22 15.63 7.77
CA ALA A 435 -46.93 14.55 8.49
C ALA A 435 -45.99 13.46 9.08
N ASP A 436 -46.12 13.36 10.39
CA ASP A 436 -45.86 12.30 11.38
C ASP A 436 -46.01 10.82 10.94
N SER A 437 -45.08 9.93 11.34
CA SER A 437 -45.41 8.68 12.08
C SER A 437 -44.15 7.86 12.45
N ASP A 438 -43.83 7.85 13.75
CA ASP A 438 -43.01 6.85 14.45
C ASP A 438 -43.80 5.54 14.69
N ARG A 439 -43.17 4.37 14.47
CA ARG A 439 -42.94 3.27 15.48
C ARG A 439 -42.74 1.85 14.90
N PRO A 440 -42.09 0.94 15.68
CA PRO A 440 -41.24 -0.14 15.18
C PRO A 440 -41.80 -1.57 15.42
N LEU A 441 -41.20 -2.55 14.73
CA LEU A 441 -41.23 -3.99 15.02
C LEU A 441 -39.82 -4.53 14.66
N GLY A 442 -39.07 -5.31 15.44
CA GLY A 442 -39.45 -6.23 16.50
C GLY A 442 -39.15 -7.68 16.06
N GLU A 443 -37.91 -8.11 16.33
CA GLU A 443 -37.45 -9.49 16.64
C GLU A 443 -37.56 -10.67 15.64
N SER A 444 -36.42 -11.41 15.63
CA SER A 444 -36.30 -12.87 15.66
C SER A 444 -36.61 -13.67 14.39
N ILE A 445 -35.58 -14.34 13.84
CA ILE A 445 -35.58 -15.81 13.69
C ILE A 445 -34.18 -16.35 13.96
N ALA A 446 -34.08 -17.22 14.97
CA ALA A 446 -32.98 -18.14 15.19
C ALA A 446 -33.31 -19.53 14.60
N ALA A 447 -32.25 -20.25 14.25
CA ALA A 447 -32.07 -21.70 14.26
C ALA A 447 -32.54 -22.58 13.08
N ALA A 448 -31.57 -23.28 12.49
CA ALA A 448 -31.47 -24.74 12.23
C ALA A 448 -30.72 -24.99 10.90
N GLY A 449 -29.71 -25.86 10.74
CA GLY A 449 -29.06 -26.85 11.60
C GLY A 449 -28.13 -27.77 10.75
N GLY A 450 -27.18 -28.46 11.40
CA GLY A 450 -26.41 -29.62 10.89
C GLY A 450 -25.01 -29.30 10.32
N SER A 451 -23.88 -29.41 11.04
CA SER A 451 -23.20 -30.59 11.62
C SER A 451 -22.74 -31.64 10.59
N VAL A 452 -21.45 -31.57 10.22
CA VAL A 452 -20.58 -32.72 9.93
C VAL A 452 -19.23 -32.47 10.62
N ALA A 453 -19.03 -33.12 11.76
CA ALA A 453 -17.73 -33.42 12.39
C ALA A 453 -17.12 -34.64 11.66
N ASP A 454 -15.84 -35.00 11.65
CA ASP A 454 -14.57 -34.51 12.20
C ASP A 454 -13.53 -35.52 11.65
N ALA A 455 -12.43 -35.03 11.06
CA ALA A 455 -11.24 -35.83 10.72
C ALA A 455 -10.07 -34.88 10.37
N GLY A 456 -9.61 -34.08 11.34
CA GLY A 456 -8.46 -33.19 11.10
C GLY A 456 -7.74 -32.63 12.33
N ASP A 457 -8.34 -32.69 13.51
CA ASP A 457 -7.87 -31.88 14.65
C ASP A 457 -6.70 -32.46 15.48
N GLY A 458 -6.27 -33.69 15.18
CA GLY A 458 -5.17 -34.33 15.90
C GLY A 458 -3.77 -33.87 15.49
N LEU A 459 -3.54 -33.65 14.19
CA LEU A 459 -2.21 -33.29 13.66
C LEU A 459 -1.85 -31.82 13.92
N SER A 460 -2.84 -30.93 13.83
CA SER A 460 -2.64 -29.48 13.95
C SER A 460 -2.21 -29.07 15.36
N ARG A 461 -2.68 -29.77 16.41
CA ARG A 461 -2.29 -29.48 17.80
C ARG A 461 -0.87 -29.93 18.14
N LEU A 462 -0.38 -31.01 17.54
CA LEU A 462 0.99 -31.50 17.73
C LEU A 462 2.03 -30.60 17.03
N ILE A 463 1.69 -30.08 15.85
CA ILE A 463 2.55 -29.14 15.10
C ILE A 463 2.69 -27.81 15.85
N ILE A 464 1.59 -27.27 16.40
CA ILE A 464 1.60 -26.00 17.15
C ILE A 464 2.43 -26.11 18.45
N LEU A 465 2.34 -27.24 19.17
CA LEU A 465 3.12 -27.47 20.38
C LEU A 465 4.63 -27.65 20.10
N ALA A 466 4.99 -28.30 18.99
CA ALA A 466 6.39 -28.46 18.58
C ALA A 466 7.03 -27.12 18.16
N THR A 467 6.29 -26.25 17.47
CA THR A 467 6.76 -24.91 17.08
C THR A 467 6.98 -23.97 18.27
N ALA A 468 6.12 -24.04 19.30
CA ALA A 468 6.26 -23.22 20.50
C ALA A 468 7.48 -23.63 21.35
N ALA A 469 7.75 -24.93 21.46
CA ALA A 469 8.93 -25.44 22.18
C ALA A 469 10.23 -25.06 21.45
N GLY A 470 10.27 -25.14 20.11
CA GLY A 470 11.43 -24.78 19.30
C GLY A 470 11.80 -23.29 19.40
N CYS A 471 10.81 -22.39 19.37
CA CYS A 471 11.05 -20.94 19.53
C CYS A 471 11.60 -20.58 20.91
N THR A 472 11.20 -21.31 21.95
CA THR A 472 11.66 -21.04 23.32
C THR A 472 13.14 -21.44 23.52
N VAL A 473 13.58 -22.52 22.87
CA VAL A 473 14.99 -22.97 22.92
C VAL A 473 15.91 -22.02 22.13
N LEU A 474 15.46 -21.52 20.97
CA LEU A 474 16.19 -20.53 20.17
C LEU A 474 16.35 -19.19 20.90
N LEU A 475 15.34 -18.75 21.66
CA LEU A 475 15.41 -17.54 22.47
C LEU A 475 16.35 -17.71 23.68
N MET A 476 16.38 -18.88 24.31
CA MET A 476 17.33 -19.13 25.41
C MET A 476 18.78 -19.22 24.94
N LEU A 477 19.04 -19.81 23.77
CA LEU A 477 20.39 -19.89 23.19
C LEU A 477 20.92 -18.52 22.76
N SER A 478 20.08 -17.69 22.16
CA SER A 478 20.46 -16.32 21.78
C SER A 478 20.70 -15.44 23.02
N PHE A 479 19.93 -15.61 24.10
CA PHE A 479 20.20 -14.93 25.36
C PHE A 479 21.51 -15.38 26.03
N TRP A 480 21.85 -16.68 25.93
CA TRP A 480 23.10 -17.23 26.48
C TRP A 480 24.34 -16.76 25.72
N VAL A 481 24.27 -16.66 24.39
CA VAL A 481 25.37 -16.12 23.55
C VAL A 481 25.62 -14.64 23.84
N ILE A 482 24.56 -13.85 24.01
CA ILE A 482 24.66 -12.41 24.34
C ILE A 482 25.32 -12.19 25.72
N LEU A 483 25.03 -13.06 26.69
CA LEU A 483 25.64 -12.98 28.03
C LEU A 483 27.13 -13.38 28.03
N ARG A 484 27.54 -14.28 27.15
CA ARG A 484 28.93 -14.76 27.08
C ARG A 484 29.88 -13.78 26.35
N VAL A 485 29.38 -13.09 25.33
CA VAL A 485 30.14 -12.05 24.60
C VAL A 485 30.40 -10.81 25.47
N ARG A 486 29.59 -10.58 26.52
CA ARG A 486 29.73 -9.42 27.41
C ARG A 486 30.71 -9.63 28.58
N SER A 487 31.26 -10.84 28.75
CA SER A 487 32.09 -11.21 29.90
C SER A 487 33.59 -11.39 29.62
N GLU A 488 34.09 -11.07 28.43
CA GLU A 488 35.54 -11.10 28.16
C GLU A 488 36.19 -9.72 28.45
N PRO A 489 37.11 -9.61 29.42
CA PRO A 489 37.91 -8.41 29.60
C PRO A 489 39.00 -8.34 28.52
N ALA A 490 39.12 -7.17 27.90
CA ALA A 490 40.16 -6.86 26.93
C ALA A 490 41.57 -7.04 27.52
N HIS A 491 42.41 -7.78 26.81
CA HIS A 491 43.87 -7.79 26.98
C HIS A 491 44.53 -7.09 25.80
#